data_AF-A0A7T0NVQ1-F1
#
_entry.id   AF-A0A7T0NVQ1-F1
#
_cell.length_a   1.000
_cell.length_b   1.000
_cell.length_c   1.000
_cell.angle_alpha   90.00
_cell.angle_beta   90.00
_cell.angle_gamma   90.00
#
_symmetry.space_group_name_H-M   'P 1'
#
loop_
_entity.id
_entity.type
_entity.pdbx_description
1 polymer ?
#
loop_
_entity_poly.entity_id
_entity_poly.type
_entity_poly.pdbx_seq_one_letter_code
_entity_poly.pdbx_strand_id
1 'polypeptide(L)'
;MNKHLQLVRAFHEQFGIEQPDYPETTHLSDMDIVMRQALLMDCGSETFKAITAGDLAKILAGLVDLAYNALAAIACRGDDVIATSVRWRQDGSVLSVMRVLADKINSCSSGESIHYSALYNICEQLSRGFINADFDKAFNIVHANLIKSHAPAGGTSHDYGQRIAKETLPQAPDLSDALYE
;
A
#
# COMPACT_ATOMS: atom_id res chain seq x y z
N MET A 1 -0.29 -17.86 -0.65
CA MET A 1 -1.03 -16.67 -1.10
C MET A 1 -1.17 -15.70 0.07
N ASN A 2 -0.73 -14.46 -0.11
CA ASN A 2 -0.74 -13.45 0.95
C ASN A 2 -2.18 -13.01 1.26
N LYS A 3 -2.58 -12.98 2.54
CA LYS A 3 -3.96 -12.65 2.95
C LYS A 3 -4.35 -11.21 2.58
N HIS A 4 -3.42 -10.26 2.71
CA HIS A 4 -3.67 -8.86 2.38
C HIS A 4 -3.83 -8.67 0.87
N LEU A 5 -3.05 -9.41 0.06
CA LEU A 5 -3.23 -9.39 -1.40
C LEU A 5 -4.63 -9.90 -1.82
N GLN A 6 -5.15 -10.93 -1.16
CA GLN A 6 -6.50 -11.43 -1.44
C GLN A 6 -7.57 -10.38 -1.16
N LEU A 7 -7.45 -9.64 -0.07
CA LEU A 7 -8.37 -8.53 0.25
C LEU A 7 -8.34 -7.46 -0.83
N VAL A 8 -7.15 -7.09 -1.31
CA VAL A 8 -7.00 -6.08 -2.37
C VAL A 8 -7.57 -6.57 -3.70
N ARG A 9 -7.35 -7.84 -4.08
CA ARG A 9 -7.95 -8.43 -5.28
C ARG A 9 -9.48 -8.45 -5.22
N ALA A 10 -10.05 -8.81 -4.07
CA ALA A 10 -11.49 -8.78 -3.86
C ALA A 10 -12.06 -7.35 -3.95
N PHE A 11 -11.32 -6.36 -3.43
CA PHE A 11 -11.66 -4.96 -3.60
C PHE A 11 -11.64 -4.55 -5.08
N HIS A 12 -10.59 -4.90 -5.84
CA HIS A 12 -10.53 -4.61 -7.27
C HIS A 12 -11.71 -5.21 -8.05
N GLU A 13 -12.07 -6.47 -7.77
CA GLU A 13 -13.24 -7.13 -8.36
C GLU A 13 -14.54 -6.38 -8.02
N GLN A 14 -14.74 -6.00 -6.76
CA GLN A 14 -15.95 -5.31 -6.30
C GLN A 14 -16.11 -3.91 -6.93
N PHE A 15 -15.00 -3.21 -7.19
CA PHE A 15 -15.00 -1.82 -7.68
C PHE A 15 -14.68 -1.68 -9.18
N GLY A 16 -14.53 -2.81 -9.88
CA GLY A 16 -14.31 -2.88 -11.33
C GLY A 16 -12.95 -2.33 -11.75
N ILE A 17 -11.92 -2.55 -10.94
CA ILE A 17 -10.54 -2.24 -11.28
C ILE A 17 -9.99 -3.42 -12.10
N GLU A 18 -9.45 -3.12 -13.29
CA GLU A 18 -8.92 -4.14 -14.18
C GLU A 18 -7.72 -4.86 -13.54
N GLN A 19 -7.83 -6.18 -13.47
CA GLN A 19 -6.76 -7.09 -13.09
C GLN A 19 -6.88 -8.36 -13.94
N PRO A 20 -5.77 -9.01 -14.31
CA PRO A 20 -5.80 -10.25 -15.07
C PRO A 20 -6.43 -11.39 -14.27
N ASP A 21 -7.05 -12.33 -14.97
CA ASP A 21 -7.59 -13.55 -14.38
C ASP A 21 -6.44 -14.40 -13.84
N TYR A 22 -6.45 -14.70 -12.54
CA TYR A 22 -5.40 -15.53 -11.95
C TYR A 22 -5.42 -16.95 -12.58
N PRO A 23 -4.26 -17.51 -13.04
CA PRO A 23 -2.88 -17.11 -12.75
C PRO A 23 -2.18 -16.32 -13.87
N GLU A 24 -2.91 -15.65 -14.76
CA GLU A 24 -2.31 -14.83 -15.82
C GLU A 24 -1.59 -13.61 -15.22
N THR A 25 -0.41 -13.32 -15.77
CA THR A 25 0.40 -12.17 -15.37
C THR A 25 0.55 -11.20 -16.52
N THR A 26 0.45 -9.91 -16.24
CA THR A 26 0.62 -8.84 -17.23
C THR A 26 1.67 -7.83 -16.77
N HIS A 27 2.30 -7.17 -17.73
CA HIS A 27 3.11 -5.99 -17.45
C HIS A 27 2.20 -4.79 -17.25
N LEU A 28 2.49 -3.96 -16.25
CA LEU A 28 1.85 -2.65 -16.11
C LEU A 28 2.21 -1.78 -17.30
N SER A 29 1.24 -1.03 -17.82
CA SER A 29 1.53 0.00 -18.82
C SER A 29 2.35 1.13 -18.19
N ASP A 30 3.11 1.89 -18.99
CA ASP A 30 3.87 3.03 -18.49
C ASP A 30 2.98 4.03 -17.74
N MET A 31 1.74 4.22 -18.19
CA MET A 31 0.78 5.11 -17.55
C MET A 31 0.27 4.54 -16.22
N ASP A 32 0.06 3.22 -16.11
CA ASP A 32 -0.25 2.57 -14.83
C ASP A 32 0.92 2.72 -13.85
N ILE A 33 2.16 2.56 -14.31
CA ILE A 33 3.36 2.75 -13.48
C ILE A 33 3.41 4.19 -12.96
N VAL A 34 3.19 5.18 -13.83
CA VAL A 34 3.16 6.60 -13.45
C VAL A 34 2.03 6.88 -12.45
N MET A 35 0.83 6.34 -12.69
CA MET A 35 -0.31 6.49 -11.78
C MET A 35 0.00 5.90 -10.40
N ARG A 36 0.53 4.68 -10.34
CA ARG A 36 0.94 4.01 -9.09
C ARG A 36 2.01 4.80 -8.37
N GLN A 37 2.99 5.33 -9.11
CA GLN A 37 4.05 6.14 -8.52
C GLN A 37 3.49 7.44 -7.92
N ALA A 38 2.51 8.09 -8.57
CA ALA A 38 1.86 9.28 -8.04
C ALA A 38 1.12 8.99 -6.73
N LEU A 39 0.34 7.90 -6.67
CA LEU A 39 -0.36 7.46 -5.45
C LEU A 39 0.63 7.15 -4.31
N LEU A 40 1.72 6.44 -4.62
CA LEU A 40 2.76 6.13 -3.62
C LEU A 40 3.51 7.37 -3.12
N MET A 41 3.77 8.36 -3.98
CA MET A 41 4.40 9.61 -3.58
C MET A 41 3.48 10.44 -2.69
N ASP A 42 2.18 10.46 -2.95
CA ASP A 42 1.20 11.17 -2.12
C ASP A 42 1.09 10.53 -0.73
N CYS A 43 0.85 9.21 -0.66
CA CYS A 43 0.85 8.46 0.60
C CYS A 43 2.19 8.58 1.34
N GLY A 44 3.31 8.53 0.62
CA GLY A 44 4.65 8.69 1.17
C GLY A 44 4.86 10.06 1.81
N SER A 45 4.41 11.13 1.16
CA SER A 45 4.47 12.50 1.68
C SER A 45 3.72 12.65 3.00
N GLU A 46 2.49 12.16 3.08
CA GLU A 46 1.70 12.19 4.33
C GLU A 46 2.33 11.32 5.42
N THR A 47 2.88 10.16 5.06
CA THR A 47 3.62 9.29 6.00
C THR A 47 4.84 10.03 6.57
N PHE A 48 5.61 10.72 5.72
CA PHE A 48 6.77 11.50 6.18
C PHE A 48 6.38 12.65 7.10
N LYS A 49 5.29 13.35 6.80
CA LYS A 49 4.74 14.39 7.69
C LYS A 49 4.36 13.80 9.05
N ALA A 50 3.65 12.68 9.07
CA ALA A 50 3.28 11.97 10.30
C ALA A 50 4.51 11.54 11.12
N ILE A 51 5.55 11.04 10.44
CA ILE A 51 6.83 10.67 11.05
C ILE A 51 7.48 11.89 11.71
N THR A 52 7.53 13.03 11.02
CA THR A 52 8.12 14.25 11.59
C THR A 52 7.30 14.82 12.75
N ALA A 53 5.98 14.59 12.76
CA ALA A 53 5.09 15.00 13.84
C ALA A 53 5.11 14.03 15.05
N GLY A 54 5.66 12.83 14.89
CA GLY A 54 5.69 11.80 15.94
C GLY A 54 4.32 11.17 16.23
N ASP A 55 3.37 11.27 15.31
CA ASP A 55 2.01 10.75 15.47
C ASP A 55 1.95 9.26 15.07
N LEU A 56 2.14 8.37 16.04
CA LEU A 56 2.25 6.92 15.80
C LEU A 56 1.05 6.33 15.06
N ALA A 57 -0.16 6.78 15.36
CA ALA A 57 -1.38 6.31 14.69
C ALA A 57 -1.39 6.73 13.20
N LYS A 58 -1.02 7.98 12.89
CA LYS A 58 -0.90 8.44 11.51
C LYS A 58 0.28 7.83 10.76
N ILE A 59 1.38 7.53 11.44
CA ILE A 59 2.50 6.80 10.83
C ILE A 59 2.05 5.40 10.45
N LEU A 60 1.35 4.69 11.35
CA LEU A 60 0.79 3.38 11.07
C LEU A 60 -0.18 3.42 9.89
N ALA A 61 -1.06 4.42 9.84
CA ALA A 61 -1.98 4.62 8.72
C ALA A 61 -1.23 4.78 7.39
N GLY A 62 -0.24 5.67 7.35
CA GLY A 62 0.58 5.87 6.16
C GLY A 62 1.34 4.62 5.70
N LEU A 63 1.87 3.83 6.65
CA LEU A 63 2.53 2.55 6.34
C LEU A 63 1.55 1.53 5.74
N VAL A 64 0.33 1.45 6.28
CA VAL A 64 -0.73 0.57 5.75
C VAL A 64 -1.17 1.04 4.36
N ASP A 65 -1.33 2.34 4.14
CA ASP A 65 -1.73 2.91 2.86
C ASP A 65 -0.69 2.66 1.76
N LEU A 66 0.60 2.81 2.09
CA LEU A 66 1.71 2.45 1.21
C LEU A 66 1.70 0.96 0.88
N ALA A 67 1.48 0.11 1.88
CA ALA A 67 1.38 -1.33 1.68
C ALA A 67 0.17 -1.71 0.80
N TYR A 68 -0.97 -1.07 1.00
CA TYR A 68 -2.19 -1.30 0.22
C TYR A 68 -1.96 -0.94 -1.25
N ASN A 69 -1.38 0.24 -1.53
CA ASN A 69 -1.03 0.66 -2.89
C ASN A 69 0.00 -0.25 -3.56
N ALA A 70 0.99 -0.75 -2.81
CA ALA A 70 1.95 -1.71 -3.32
C ALA A 70 1.28 -3.05 -3.71
N LEU A 71 0.38 -3.55 -2.87
CA LEU A 71 -0.40 -4.76 -3.17
C LEU A 71 -1.37 -4.54 -4.34
N ALA A 72 -1.95 -3.35 -4.49
CA ALA A 72 -2.81 -3.03 -5.61
C ALA A 72 -2.05 -3.09 -6.95
N ALA A 73 -0.81 -2.61 -6.98
CA ALA A 73 0.05 -2.76 -8.16
C ALA A 73 0.36 -4.23 -8.48
N ILE A 74 0.65 -5.06 -7.46
CA ILE A 74 0.87 -6.51 -7.63
C ILE A 74 -0.42 -7.20 -8.14
N ALA A 75 -1.59 -6.82 -7.60
CA ALA A 75 -2.87 -7.35 -8.03
C ALA A 75 -3.16 -7.02 -9.51
N CYS A 76 -2.93 -5.78 -9.95
CA CYS A 76 -3.07 -5.39 -11.36
C CYS A 76 -2.11 -6.12 -12.31
N ARG A 77 -1.00 -6.64 -11.81
CA ARG A 77 -0.09 -7.50 -12.59
C ARG A 77 -0.48 -8.96 -12.59
N GLY A 78 -1.41 -9.40 -11.73
CA GLY A 78 -1.72 -10.81 -11.52
C GLY A 78 -0.68 -11.60 -10.71
N ASP A 79 0.39 -10.93 -10.27
CA ASP A 79 1.51 -11.55 -9.54
C ASP A 79 1.16 -11.86 -8.08
N ASP A 80 2.04 -12.62 -7.43
CA ASP A 80 2.01 -12.87 -5.98
C ASP A 80 3.06 -12.02 -5.24
N VAL A 81 2.85 -11.85 -3.92
CA VAL A 81 3.86 -11.21 -3.06
C VAL A 81 5.12 -12.07 -3.01
N ILE A 82 6.23 -11.50 -3.44
CA ILE A 82 7.55 -12.15 -3.39
C ILE A 82 8.15 -11.93 -2.01
N ALA A 83 8.56 -13.01 -1.34
CA ALA A 83 9.27 -12.92 -0.08
C ALA A 83 10.67 -12.29 -0.31
N THR A 84 10.78 -10.98 -0.11
CA THR A 84 12.04 -10.26 -0.22
C THR A 84 12.61 -10.04 1.17
N SER A 85 13.86 -10.45 1.41
CA SER A 85 14.55 -10.06 2.65
C SER A 85 14.86 -8.55 2.59
N VAL A 86 14.02 -7.73 3.18
CA VAL A 86 14.35 -6.31 3.34
C VAL A 86 15.34 -6.21 4.50
N ARG A 87 16.57 -5.77 4.19
CA ARG A 87 17.61 -5.52 5.20
C ARG A 87 17.38 -4.16 5.83
N TRP A 88 16.47 -4.09 6.79
CA TRP A 88 16.41 -2.96 7.71
C TRP A 88 16.97 -3.39 9.07
N ARG A 89 17.97 -2.66 9.57
CA ARG A 89 18.41 -2.79 10.96
C ARG A 89 17.79 -1.64 11.74
N GLN A 90 17.08 -1.98 12.81
CA GLN A 90 16.57 -1.00 13.76
C GLN A 90 17.76 -0.31 14.44
N ASP A 91 18.12 0.86 13.93
CA ASP A 91 19.11 1.76 14.54
C ASP A 91 18.44 2.81 15.44
N GLY A 92 17.11 2.77 15.55
CA GLY A 92 16.28 3.72 16.31
C GLY A 92 16.17 5.10 15.64
N SER A 93 16.74 5.28 14.46
CA SER A 93 16.78 6.57 13.77
C SER A 93 15.56 6.76 12.86
N VAL A 94 14.77 7.79 13.16
CA VAL A 94 13.68 8.25 12.28
C VAL A 94 14.17 8.53 10.86
N LEU A 95 15.39 9.08 10.72
CA LEU A 95 15.99 9.35 9.42
C LEU A 95 16.29 8.06 8.64
N SER A 96 16.65 6.97 9.33
CA SER A 96 16.83 5.67 8.68
C SER A 96 15.52 5.10 8.17
N VAL A 97 14.41 5.31 8.91
CA VAL A 97 13.06 4.91 8.50
C VAL A 97 12.61 5.69 7.27
N MET A 98 12.78 7.02 7.29
CA MET A 98 12.43 7.85 6.14
C MET A 98 13.23 7.50 4.89
N ARG A 99 14.55 7.24 5.04
CA ARG A 99 15.42 6.88 3.93
C ARG A 99 15.03 5.54 3.30
N VAL A 100 14.83 4.50 4.12
CA VAL A 100 14.46 3.18 3.59
C VAL A 100 13.09 3.21 2.90
N LEU A 101 12.11 3.94 3.45
CA LEU A 101 10.81 4.10 2.81
C LEU A 101 10.93 4.85 1.48
N ALA A 102 11.66 5.97 1.44
CA ALA A 102 11.88 6.74 0.22
C ALA A 102 12.56 5.91 -0.87
N ASP A 103 13.57 5.13 -0.51
CA ASP A 103 14.27 4.24 -1.45
C ASP A 103 13.33 3.16 -2.02
N LYS A 104 12.46 2.57 -1.19
CA LYS A 104 11.49 1.56 -1.64
C LYS A 104 10.36 2.14 -2.48
N ILE A 105 9.83 3.31 -2.12
CA ILE A 105 8.85 4.04 -2.94
C ILE A 105 9.45 4.38 -4.30
N ASN A 106 10.70 4.85 -4.35
CA ASN A 106 11.35 5.17 -5.62
C ASN A 106 11.60 3.93 -6.48
N SER A 107 11.95 2.79 -5.87
CA SER A 107 12.16 1.53 -6.58
C SER A 107 10.89 1.02 -7.29
N CYS A 108 9.71 1.42 -6.84
CA CYS A 108 8.43 1.05 -7.44
C CYS A 108 8.20 1.70 -8.82
N SER A 109 8.98 2.73 -9.19
CA SER A 109 8.94 3.34 -10.53
C SER A 109 9.35 2.38 -11.65
N SER A 110 9.96 1.25 -11.32
CA SER A 110 10.25 0.15 -12.26
C SER A 110 9.00 -0.61 -12.72
N GLY A 111 7.90 -0.52 -11.98
CA GLY A 111 6.69 -1.29 -12.25
C GLY A 111 6.77 -2.79 -11.90
N GLU A 112 7.89 -3.29 -11.37
CA GLU A 112 8.05 -4.72 -11.09
C GLU A 112 7.53 -5.15 -9.72
N SER A 113 6.86 -6.30 -9.67
CA SER A 113 6.26 -6.87 -8.45
C SER A 113 7.25 -7.10 -7.32
N ILE A 114 8.53 -7.32 -7.62
CA ILE A 114 9.59 -7.45 -6.61
C ILE A 114 9.79 -6.16 -5.81
N HIS A 115 9.67 -4.99 -6.44
CA HIS A 115 9.86 -3.71 -5.79
C HIS A 115 8.64 -3.32 -4.96
N TYR A 116 7.43 -3.57 -5.48
CA TYR A 116 6.20 -3.44 -4.70
C TYR A 116 6.17 -4.40 -3.51
N SER A 117 6.61 -5.66 -3.69
CA SER A 117 6.72 -6.63 -2.60
C SER A 117 7.71 -6.17 -1.54
N ALA A 118 8.84 -5.59 -1.96
CA ALA A 118 9.81 -5.01 -1.03
C ALA A 118 9.25 -3.82 -0.24
N LEU A 119 8.39 -2.99 -0.86
CA LEU A 119 7.69 -1.90 -0.17
C LEU A 119 6.66 -2.43 0.86
N TYR A 120 5.84 -3.40 0.47
CA TYR A 120 4.91 -4.07 1.38
C TYR A 120 5.64 -4.68 2.59
N ASN A 121 6.71 -5.43 2.35
CA ASN A 121 7.48 -6.10 3.40
C ASN A 121 8.15 -5.10 4.37
N ILE A 122 8.63 -3.94 3.88
CA ILE A 122 9.22 -2.94 4.79
C ILE A 122 8.14 -2.24 5.62
N CYS A 123 6.96 -1.98 5.06
CA CYS A 123 5.84 -1.40 5.81
C CYS A 123 5.43 -2.34 6.95
N GLU A 124 5.27 -3.64 6.69
CA GLU A 124 4.98 -4.63 7.73
C GLU A 124 6.06 -4.65 8.82
N GLN A 125 7.34 -4.65 8.44
CA GLN A 125 8.46 -4.63 9.39
C GLN A 125 8.51 -3.36 10.23
N LEU A 126 8.25 -2.19 9.64
CA LEU A 126 8.25 -0.91 10.36
C LEU A 126 7.04 -0.80 11.28
N SER A 127 5.85 -1.23 10.86
CA SER A 127 4.68 -1.25 11.73
C SER A 127 4.91 -2.10 12.96
N ARG A 128 5.49 -3.30 12.81
CA ARG A 128 5.76 -4.19 13.96
C ARG A 128 6.97 -3.77 14.78
N GLY A 129 8.08 -3.41 14.13
CA GLY A 129 9.36 -3.18 14.81
C GLY A 129 9.61 -1.74 15.26
N PHE A 130 9.15 -0.75 14.48
CA PHE A 130 9.35 0.67 14.79
C PHE A 130 8.15 1.29 15.52
N ILE A 131 6.92 1.00 15.07
CA ILE A 131 5.70 1.54 15.69
C ILE A 131 5.20 0.66 16.83
N ASN A 132 5.62 -0.61 16.89
CA ASN A 132 5.08 -1.60 17.83
C ASN A 132 3.56 -1.78 17.68
N ALA A 133 3.12 -2.11 16.47
CA ALA A 133 1.71 -2.23 16.11
C ALA A 133 1.36 -3.58 15.47
N ASP A 134 0.10 -3.97 15.62
CA ASP A 134 -0.52 -5.06 14.88
C ASP A 134 -0.86 -4.61 13.45
N PHE A 135 0.08 -4.86 12.54
CA PHE A 135 -0.08 -4.51 11.14
C PHE A 135 -1.29 -5.20 10.48
N ASP A 136 -1.60 -6.45 10.85
CA ASP A 136 -2.69 -7.20 10.23
C ASP A 136 -4.04 -6.62 10.67
N LYS A 137 -4.17 -6.27 11.96
CA LYS A 137 -5.36 -5.58 12.48
C LYS A 137 -5.51 -4.21 11.83
N ALA A 138 -4.44 -3.43 11.74
CA ALA A 138 -4.45 -2.11 11.10
C ALA A 138 -4.88 -2.20 9.62
N PHE A 139 -4.32 -3.16 8.87
CA PHE A 139 -4.68 -3.40 7.48
C PHE A 139 -6.17 -3.72 7.31
N ASN A 140 -6.72 -4.59 8.17
CA ASN A 140 -8.14 -4.95 8.13
C ASN A 140 -9.06 -3.76 8.45
N ILE A 141 -8.69 -2.90 9.39
CA ILE A 141 -9.45 -1.68 9.73
C ILE A 141 -9.48 -0.73 8.53
N VAL A 142 -8.32 -0.48 7.90
CA VAL A 142 -8.23 0.36 6.69
C VAL A 142 -9.06 -0.24 5.57
N HIS A 143 -8.89 -1.53 5.26
CA HIS A 143 -9.65 -2.21 4.21
C HIS A 143 -11.17 -2.15 4.45
N ALA A 144 -11.63 -2.36 5.68
CA ALA A 144 -13.05 -2.23 6.02
C ALA A 144 -13.57 -0.79 5.86
N ASN A 145 -12.74 0.22 6.15
CA ASN A 145 -13.07 1.62 5.88
C ASN A 145 -13.19 1.88 4.38
N LEU A 146 -12.25 1.37 3.57
CA LEU A 146 -12.27 1.50 2.10
C LEU A 146 -13.56 0.96 1.48
N ILE A 147 -13.98 -0.24 1.89
CA ILE A 147 -15.23 -0.86 1.42
C ILE A 147 -16.45 0.00 1.78
N LYS A 148 -16.46 0.63 2.96
CA LYS A 148 -17.58 1.49 3.40
C LYS A 148 -17.60 2.84 2.69
N SER A 149 -16.42 3.40 2.41
CA SER A 149 -16.28 4.74 1.82
C SER A 149 -16.53 4.76 0.32
N HIS A 150 -16.37 3.64 -0.37
CA HIS A 150 -16.61 3.54 -1.81
C HIS A 150 -17.99 2.95 -2.10
N ALA A 151 -18.77 3.62 -2.95
CA ALA A 151 -19.95 3.02 -3.55
C ALA A 151 -19.52 2.06 -4.68
N PRO A 152 -20.12 0.85 -4.80
CA PRO A 152 -19.80 -0.05 -5.90
C PRO A 152 -20.09 0.66 -7.23
N ALA A 153 -19.05 0.82 -8.04
CA ALA A 153 -19.15 1.51 -9.32
C ALA A 153 -19.56 0.50 -10.41
N GLY A 154 -20.67 0.78 -11.09
CA GLY A 154 -21.03 0.05 -12.31
C GLY A 154 -20.14 0.50 -13.47
N GLY A 155 -19.15 -0.32 -13.82
CA GLY A 155 -18.37 -0.18 -15.06
C GLY A 155 -16.86 -0.03 -14.87
N THR A 156 -16.11 -0.64 -15.80
CA THR A 156 -14.68 -0.39 -16.01
C THR A 156 -14.51 1.03 -16.54
N SER A 157 -13.61 1.80 -15.93
CA SER A 157 -13.31 3.14 -16.42
C SER A 157 -11.93 3.14 -17.05
N HIS A 158 -11.87 3.45 -18.35
CA HIS A 158 -10.63 3.65 -19.08
C HIS A 158 -10.05 5.06 -18.88
N ASP A 159 -10.74 5.93 -18.12
CA ASP A 159 -10.24 7.25 -17.78
C ASP A 159 -9.36 7.19 -16.52
N TYR A 160 -8.09 7.55 -16.67
CA TYR A 160 -7.13 7.62 -15.57
C TYR A 160 -7.57 8.58 -14.47
N GLY A 161 -8.31 9.65 -14.77
CA GLY A 161 -8.85 10.54 -13.75
C GLY A 161 -9.85 9.84 -12.82
N GLN A 162 -10.73 9.01 -13.39
CA GLN A 162 -11.68 8.21 -12.63
C GLN A 162 -11.00 7.05 -11.91
N ARG A 163 -9.97 6.43 -12.50
CA ARG A 163 -9.19 5.39 -11.82
C ARG A 163 -8.43 5.94 -10.62
N ILE A 164 -7.77 7.09 -10.76
CA ILE A 164 -7.14 7.78 -9.63
C ILE A 164 -8.18 8.03 -8.54
N ALA A 165 -9.35 8.60 -8.88
CA ALA A 165 -10.38 8.86 -7.88
C ALA A 165 -10.91 7.59 -7.17
N LYS A 166 -10.96 6.44 -7.85
CA LYS A 166 -11.37 5.14 -7.27
C LYS A 166 -10.29 4.49 -6.42
N GLU A 167 -9.02 4.71 -6.77
CA GLU A 167 -7.87 4.05 -6.15
C GLU A 167 -7.19 4.92 -5.10
N THR A 168 -7.49 6.22 -5.07
CA THR A 168 -7.12 7.13 -3.99
C THR A 168 -7.79 6.67 -2.70
N LEU A 169 -6.97 6.44 -1.68
CA LEU A 169 -7.46 6.00 -0.39
C LEU A 169 -8.14 7.19 0.32
N PRO A 170 -9.39 7.06 0.83
CA PRO A 170 -10.00 8.02 1.74
C PRO A 170 -9.16 8.17 2.99
N GLN A 171 -9.43 9.24 3.74
CA GLN A 171 -8.78 9.48 5.02
C GLN A 171 -8.81 8.23 5.90
N ALA A 172 -7.62 7.79 6.32
CA ALA A 172 -7.48 6.62 7.15
C ALA A 172 -8.27 6.78 8.47
N PRO A 173 -8.97 5.72 8.93
CA PRO A 173 -9.63 5.72 10.23
C PRO A 173 -8.60 5.77 11.36
N ASP A 174 -9.05 6.07 12.58
CA ASP A 174 -8.17 5.99 13.75
C ASP A 174 -7.67 4.54 13.95
N LEU A 175 -6.36 4.37 14.04
CA LEU A 175 -5.67 3.10 14.20
C LEU A 175 -5.07 2.91 15.61
N SER A 176 -5.44 3.75 16.57
CA SER A 176 -4.96 3.66 17.95
C SER A 176 -5.17 2.27 18.55
N ASP A 177 -6.29 1.60 18.23
CA ASP A 177 -6.60 0.23 18.67
C ASP A 177 -5.63 -0.83 18.13
N ALA A 178 -4.83 -0.53 17.11
CA ALA A 178 -3.84 -1.44 16.53
C ALA A 178 -2.43 -1.24 17.10
N LEU A 179 -2.21 -0.23 17.94
CA LEU A 179 -0.95 -0.06 18.66
C LEU A 179 -0.90 -1.05 19.84
N TYR A 180 0.23 -1.70 20.05
CA TYR A 180 0.45 -2.48 21.27
C TYR A 180 0.78 -1.51 22.43
N GLU A 181 0.14 -1.73 23.58
CA GLU A 181 0.44 -1.02 24.84
C GLU A 181 1.88 -1.26 25.32
#